data_AF-A0A382N0L8-F1
#
_entry.id   AF-A0A382N0L8-F1
#
_cell.length_a   1.000
_cell.length_b   1.000
_cell.length_c   1.000
_cell.angle_alpha   90.00
_cell.angle_beta   90.00
_cell.angle_gamma   90.00
#
_symmetry.space_group_name_H-M   'P 1'
#
loop_
_entity.id
_entity.type
_entity.pdbx_description
1 polymer ?
#
loop_
_entity_poly.entity_id
_entity_poly.type
_entity_poly.pdbx_seq_one_letter_code
_entity_poly.pdbx_strand_id
1 'polypeptide(L)' 'MSLYTDQKYVGLISPRLDLFKQVRPNLWNSRCPICGDSQKNRSKKRMYIYAKKQDLFVKCHNCGYGS' A
#
# COMPACT_ATOMS: atom_id res chain seq x y z
N MET A 1 15.00 10.03 0.79
CA MET A 1 15.23 9.14 -0.38
C MET A 1 14.64 9.82 -1.60
N SER A 2 15.00 9.42 -2.83
CA SER A 2 14.34 9.99 -4.02
C SER A 2 13.00 9.31 -4.24
N LEU A 3 11.93 10.09 -4.37
CA LEU A 3 10.58 9.59 -4.64
C LEU A 3 10.54 8.62 -5.85
N TYR A 4 11.38 8.86 -6.85
CA TYR A 4 11.49 7.97 -8.01
C TYR A 4 12.00 6.56 -7.65
N THR A 5 13.00 6.50 -6.77
CA THR A 5 13.53 5.24 -6.27
C THR A 5 12.47 4.51 -5.44
N ASP A 6 11.75 5.23 -4.58
CA ASP A 6 10.70 4.64 -3.74
C ASP A 6 9.53 4.09 -4.58
N GLN A 7 9.14 4.80 -5.65
CA GLN A 7 8.16 4.31 -6.62
C GLN A 7 8.59 3.00 -7.29
N LYS A 8 9.88 2.89 -7.68
CA LYS A 8 10.43 1.64 -8.22
C LYS A 8 10.38 0.52 -7.20
N TYR A 9 10.75 0.79 -5.95
CA TYR A 9 10.65 -0.20 -4.88
C TYR A 9 9.21 -0.69 -4.67
N VAL A 10 8.22 0.21 -4.72
CA VAL A 10 6.80 -0.17 -4.67
C VAL A 10 6.42 -1.14 -5.80
N GLY A 11 6.94 -0.92 -7.01
CA GLY A 11 6.75 -1.85 -8.13
C GLY A 11 7.38 -3.23 -7.88
N LEU A 12 8.58 -3.27 -7.30
CA LEU A 12 9.30 -4.52 -7.00
C LEU A 12 8.63 -5.35 -5.88
N ILE A 13 7.98 -4.70 -4.91
CA ILE A 13 7.25 -5.41 -3.84
C ILE A 13 5.84 -5.85 -4.26
N SER A 14 5.33 -5.34 -5.40
CA SER A 14 3.96 -5.61 -5.86
C SER A 14 3.58 -7.10 -5.93
N PRO A 15 4.44 -8.06 -6.34
CA PRO A 15 4.08 -9.47 -6.41
C PRO A 15 3.88 -10.11 -5.03
N ARG A 16 4.43 -9.50 -3.97
CA ARG A 16 4.29 -9.97 -2.59
C ARG A 16 3.04 -9.42 -1.90
N LEU A 17 2.37 -8.44 -2.53
CA LEU A 17 1.19 -7.79 -1.97
C LEU A 17 -0.06 -8.29 -2.68
N ASP A 18 -0.91 -8.99 -1.93
CA ASP A 18 -2.19 -9.46 -2.42
C ASP A 18 -3.06 -8.30 -2.91
N LEU A 19 -3.72 -8.51 -4.06
CA LEU A 19 -4.63 -7.55 -4.68
C LEU A 19 -3.99 -6.16 -4.87
N PHE A 20 -2.68 -6.08 -5.09
CA PHE A 20 -2.01 -4.80 -5.34
C PHE A 20 -2.58 -4.10 -6.58
N LYS A 21 -2.86 -2.80 -6.46
CA LYS A 21 -3.31 -1.97 -7.57
C LYS A 21 -2.84 -0.53 -7.39
N GLN A 22 -2.33 0.05 -8.46
CA GLN A 22 -2.15 1.49 -8.55
C GLN A 22 -3.51 2.16 -8.80
N VAL A 23 -3.92 3.02 -7.89
CA VAL A 23 -5.19 3.74 -7.98
C VAL A 23 -5.00 5.05 -8.74
N ARG A 24 -3.88 5.75 -8.46
CA ARG A 24 -3.48 7.01 -9.11
C ARG A 24 -1.95 7.09 -9.15
N PRO A 25 -1.36 8.07 -9.87
CA PRO A 25 0.06 8.37 -9.71
C PRO A 25 0.38 8.58 -8.24
N ASN A 26 1.39 7.87 -7.74
CA ASN A 26 1.82 7.94 -6.34
C ASN A 26 0.79 7.49 -5.29
N LEU A 27 -0.20 6.69 -5.69
CA LEU A 27 -1.20 6.11 -4.79
C LEU A 27 -1.50 4.67 -5.17
N TRP A 28 -1.21 3.74 -4.28
CA TRP A 28 -1.48 2.33 -4.44
C TRP A 28 -2.34 1.81 -3.29
N ASN A 29 -3.12 0.79 -3.57
CA ASN A 29 -3.80 0.02 -2.55
C ASN A 29 -3.48 -1.47 -2.67
N SER A 30 -3.53 -2.15 -1.53
CA SER A 30 -3.34 -3.59 -1.44
C SER A 30 -4.11 -4.14 -0.26
N ARG A 31 -4.13 -5.46 -0.17
CA ARG A 31 -4.47 -6.15 1.05
C ARG A 31 -3.36 -5.93 2.08
N CYS A 32 -3.74 -5.63 3.32
CA CYS A 32 -2.75 -5.47 4.39
C CYS A 32 -2.11 -6.82 4.73
N PRO A 33 -0.78 -6.99 4.58
CA PRO A 33 -0.10 -8.24 4.91
C PRO A 33 -0.02 -8.48 6.43
N ILE A 34 -0.21 -7.44 7.25
CA ILE A 34 -0.09 -7.51 8.71
C ILE A 34 -1.38 -8.06 9.32
N CYS A 35 -2.54 -7.53 8.91
CA CYS A 35 -3.82 -7.92 9.50
C CYS A 35 -4.69 -8.79 8.59
N GLY A 36 -4.26 -9.09 7.35
CA GLY A 36 -5.00 -9.91 6.38
C GLY A 36 -6.30 -9.28 5.85
N ASP A 37 -6.52 -8.00 6.15
CA ASP A 37 -7.81 -7.31 6.02
C ASP A 37 -8.95 -7.95 6.84
N SER A 38 -10.19 -7.50 6.64
CA SER A 38 -11.33 -8.04 7.39
C SER A 38 -11.70 -9.43 6.87
N GLN A 39 -11.90 -10.36 7.79
CA GLN A 39 -12.44 -11.69 7.49
C GLN A 39 -13.82 -11.64 6.82
N LYS A 40 -14.60 -10.56 7.05
CA LYS A 40 -15.95 -10.38 6.50
C LYS A 40 -15.96 -10.05 5.00
N ASN A 41 -14.92 -9.41 4.47
CA ASN A 41 -14.89 -9.03 3.07
C ASN A 41 -13.46 -9.10 2.50
N ARG A 42 -13.18 -10.23 1.83
CA ARG A 42 -11.85 -10.57 1.28
C ARG A 42 -11.43 -9.69 0.10
N SER A 43 -12.38 -9.00 -0.54
CA SER A 43 -12.12 -8.16 -1.71
C SER A 43 -11.73 -6.72 -1.35
N LYS A 44 -11.86 -6.32 -0.08
CA LYS A 44 -11.51 -4.97 0.37
C LYS A 44 -10.00 -4.81 0.50
N LYS A 45 -9.50 -3.71 -0.06
CA LYS A 45 -8.09 -3.27 0.04
C LYS A 45 -8.05 -2.10 1.02
N ARG A 46 -7.49 -2.29 2.20
CA ARG A 46 -7.43 -1.22 3.22
C ARG A 46 -6.02 -0.73 3.52
N MET A 47 -5.01 -1.36 2.93
CA MET A 47 -3.65 -0.83 2.94
C MET A 47 -3.51 0.16 1.78
N TYR A 48 -3.01 1.35 2.09
CA TYR A 48 -2.71 2.39 1.12
C TYR A 48 -1.24 2.77 1.22
N ILE A 49 -0.60 2.89 0.07
CA ILE A 49 0.73 3.47 -0.09
C ILE A 49 0.52 4.79 -0.81
N TYR A 50 0.94 5.90 -0.24
CA TYR A 50 0.72 7.23 -0.81
C TYR A 50 1.93 8.13 -0.63
N ALA A 51 2.22 8.96 -1.62
CA ALA A 51 3.23 9.99 -1.46
C ALA A 51 2.69 11.18 -0.67
N LYS A 52 3.53 11.73 0.22
CA LYS A 52 3.33 13.04 0.83
C LYS A 52 4.66 13.78 0.79
N LYS A 53 4.69 14.88 0.03
CA LYS A 53 5.94 15.60 -0.33
C LYS A 53 6.91 14.68 -1.09
N GLN A 54 8.09 14.41 -0.55
CA GLN A 54 9.11 13.57 -1.19
C GLN A 54 9.13 12.13 -0.67
N ASP A 55 8.35 11.81 0.36
CA ASP A 55 8.37 10.50 1.01
C ASP A 55 7.10 9.71 0.71
N LEU A 56 7.24 8.38 0.70
CA LEU A 56 6.10 7.46 0.65
C LEU A 56 5.70 7.04 2.06
N PHE A 57 4.40 7.07 2.31
CA PHE A 57 3.79 6.60 3.54
C PHE A 57 2.89 5.41 3.27
N VAL A 58 2.82 4.53 4.26
CA VAL A 58 1.92 3.39 4.29
C VAL A 58 0.89 3.62 5.40
N LYS A 59 -0.37 3.30 5.12
CA LYS A 59 -1.41 3.27 6.15
C LYS A 59 -2.42 2.17 5.90
N CYS A 60 -2.72 1.40 6.94
CA CYS A 60 -3.82 0.46 6.97
C CYS A 60 -5.02 1.09 7.69
N HIS A 61 -6.16 1.15 7.01
CA HIS A 61 -7.43 1.60 7.60
C HIS A 61 -8.13 0.49 8.42
N ASN A 62 -7.57 -0.73 8.49
CA ASN A 62 -8.12 -1.83 9.27
C ASN A 62 -7.47 -1.93 10.65
N CYS A 63 -6.15 -2.18 10.69
CA CYS A 63 -5.39 -2.35 11.94
C CYS A 63 -4.72 -1.07 12.44
N GLY A 64 -4.81 0.03 11.68
CA GLY A 64 -4.20 1.30 12.06
C GLY A 64 -2.68 1.37 11.83
N TYR A 65 -2.04 0.31 11.33
CA TYR A 65 -0.62 0.34 11.01
C TYR A 65 -0.30 1.50 10.07
N GLY A 66 0.71 2.29 10.39
CA GLY A 66 1.19 3.36 9.52
C GLY A 66 2.66 3.64 9.72
N SER A 67 3.36 3.89 8.61
CA SER A 67 4.80 4.13 8.52
C SER A 67 5.10 5.10 7.40
#